data_AF-A0A3C0GJN2-F1
#
_entry.id   AF-A0A3C0GJN2-F1
#
_cell.length_a   1.000
_cell.length_b   1.000
_cell.length_c   1.000
_cell.angle_alpha   90.00
_cell.angle_beta   90.00
_cell.angle_gamma   90.00
#
_symmetry.space_group_name_H-M   'P 1'
#
loop_
_entity.id
_entity.type
_entity.pdbx_description
1 polymer ?
#
loop_
_entity_poly.entity_id
_entity_poly.type
_entity_poly.pdbx_seq_one_letter_code
_entity_poly.pdbx_strand_id
1 'polypeptide(L)'
;MSIHSQTKNIMANAIKNFAKDNSLDTKEVQFLISTDDNNSCTPKYQFLIKHKPQRQVSFNEILNVKVDFLGREMIASPFIANTIRRLSKENECSTLDVNVLIYAKNSNVDDVLMYVFNKNKGVKFIDFEYLFEGM
;
A
#
# COMPACT_ATOMS: atom_id res chain seq x y z
N MET A 1 -1.77 18.36 -10.32
CA MET A 1 -2.28 17.50 -9.20
C MET A 1 -1.11 17.14 -8.31
N SER A 2 -1.25 17.23 -6.99
CA SER A 2 -0.21 16.81 -6.05
C SER A 2 0.08 15.31 -6.18
N ILE A 3 1.30 14.89 -5.83
CA ILE A 3 1.70 13.48 -5.81
C ILE A 3 0.82 12.63 -4.87
N HIS A 4 0.28 13.24 -3.80
CA HIS A 4 -0.65 12.61 -2.88
C HIS A 4 -1.94 12.22 -3.59
N SER A 5 -2.57 13.16 -4.32
CA SER A 5 -3.82 12.90 -5.03
C SER A 5 -3.66 11.86 -6.13
N GLN A 6 -2.52 11.89 -6.84
CA GLN A 6 -2.22 10.88 -7.87
C GLN A 6 -2.06 9.49 -7.26
N THR A 7 -1.29 9.36 -6.18
CA THR A 7 -1.05 8.07 -5.50
C THR A 7 -2.32 7.49 -4.90
N LYS A 8 -3.14 8.34 -4.26
CA LYS A 8 -4.46 7.96 -3.76
C LYS A 8 -5.37 7.45 -4.88
N ASN A 9 -5.42 8.15 -6.00
CA ASN A 9 -6.22 7.72 -7.17
C ASN A 9 -5.72 6.40 -7.76
N ILE A 10 -4.39 6.20 -7.81
CA ILE A 10 -3.79 4.93 -8.23
C ILE A 10 -4.28 3.79 -7.34
N MET A 11 -4.17 3.92 -6.01
CA MET A 11 -4.58 2.87 -5.08
C MET A 11 -6.08 2.60 -5.13
N ALA A 12 -6.90 3.66 -5.20
CA ALA A 12 -8.35 3.53 -5.35
C ALA A 12 -8.74 2.79 -6.65
N ASN A 13 -8.09 3.15 -7.77
CA ASN A 13 -8.30 2.48 -9.05
C ASN A 13 -7.80 1.03 -9.02
N ALA A 14 -6.68 0.74 -8.35
CA ALA A 14 -6.18 -0.61 -8.18
C ALA A 14 -7.23 -1.50 -7.50
N ILE A 15 -7.84 -1.02 -6.39
CA ILE A 15 -8.91 -1.75 -5.70
C ILE A 15 -10.09 -2.02 -6.64
N LYS A 16 -10.54 -1.01 -7.39
CA LYS A 16 -11.65 -1.15 -8.35
C LYS A 16 -11.34 -2.17 -9.45
N ASN A 17 -10.13 -2.12 -10.01
CA ASN A 17 -9.70 -3.00 -11.10
C ASN A 17 -9.60 -4.45 -10.60
N PHE A 18 -8.91 -4.68 -9.47
CA PHE A 18 -8.79 -6.03 -8.90
C PHE A 18 -10.14 -6.60 -8.47
N ALA A 19 -11.05 -5.77 -7.91
CA ALA A 19 -12.40 -6.20 -7.58
C ALA A 19 -13.15 -6.66 -8.83
N LYS A 20 -13.09 -5.87 -9.92
CA LYS A 20 -13.72 -6.20 -11.20
C LYS A 20 -13.14 -7.48 -11.80
N ASP A 21 -11.81 -7.60 -11.87
CA ASP A 21 -11.12 -8.73 -12.50
C ASP A 21 -11.36 -10.06 -11.77
N ASN A 22 -11.65 -9.99 -10.46
CA ASN A 22 -11.93 -11.17 -9.64
C ASN A 22 -13.42 -11.35 -9.32
N SER A 23 -14.32 -10.51 -9.87
CA SER A 23 -15.77 -10.52 -9.57
C SER A 23 -16.09 -10.42 -8.07
N LEU A 24 -15.38 -9.54 -7.36
CA LEU A 24 -15.50 -9.30 -5.92
C LEU A 24 -16.10 -7.91 -5.62
N ASP A 25 -16.60 -7.73 -4.40
CA ASP A 25 -16.91 -6.40 -3.87
C ASP A 25 -15.62 -5.64 -3.52
N THR A 26 -15.60 -4.33 -3.72
CA THR A 26 -14.43 -3.48 -3.47
C THR A 26 -13.99 -3.49 -2.01
N LYS A 27 -14.90 -3.75 -1.06
CA LYS A 27 -14.57 -3.92 0.37
C LYS A 27 -13.82 -5.21 0.67
N GLU A 28 -13.94 -6.21 -0.20
CA GLU A 28 -13.27 -7.49 -0.03
C GLU A 28 -11.82 -7.45 -0.51
N VAL A 29 -11.46 -6.45 -1.33
CA VAL A 29 -10.11 -6.26 -1.87
C VAL A 29 -9.27 -5.40 -0.94
N GLN A 30 -8.09 -5.89 -0.58
CA GLN A 30 -7.08 -5.12 0.14
C GLN A 30 -5.70 -5.32 -0.48
N PHE A 31 -4.80 -4.40 -0.18
CA PHE A 31 -3.38 -4.54 -0.49
C PHE A 31 -2.57 -4.47 0.81
N LEU A 32 -1.58 -5.34 0.93
CA LEU A 32 -0.61 -5.31 2.02
C LEU A 32 0.72 -4.82 1.48
N ILE A 33 1.28 -3.80 2.13
CA ILE A 33 2.64 -3.35 1.89
C ILE A 33 3.52 -3.80 3.05
N SER A 34 4.62 -4.47 2.73
CA SER A 34 5.63 -4.92 3.69
C SER A 34 7.01 -4.88 3.04
N THR A 35 8.04 -5.32 3.77
CA THR A 35 9.38 -5.55 3.21
C THR A 35 9.94 -6.86 3.75
N ASP A 36 10.84 -7.48 2.99
CA ASP A 36 11.53 -8.72 3.37
C ASP A 36 13.02 -8.52 3.65
N ASP A 37 13.52 -7.28 3.51
CA ASP A 37 14.91 -6.93 3.76
C ASP A 37 15.00 -5.74 4.71
N ASN A 38 15.63 -5.98 5.87
CA ASN A 38 15.88 -4.94 6.87
C ASN A 38 16.76 -3.79 6.33
N ASN A 39 17.70 -4.08 5.43
CA ASN A 39 18.66 -3.09 4.94
C ASN A 39 18.08 -2.26 3.79
N SER A 40 17.73 -2.90 2.67
CA SER A 40 17.20 -2.16 1.51
C SER A 40 15.81 -1.59 1.77
N CYS A 41 15.02 -2.25 2.63
CA CYS A 41 13.62 -1.91 2.89
C CYS A 41 12.81 -1.77 1.60
N THR A 42 13.12 -2.60 0.59
CA THR A 42 12.42 -2.61 -0.69
C THR A 42 10.95 -2.97 -0.46
N PRO A 43 9.99 -2.12 -0.88
CA PRO A 43 8.57 -2.42 -0.68
C PRO A 43 8.12 -3.63 -1.50
N LYS A 44 7.30 -4.47 -0.86
CA LYS A 44 6.58 -5.57 -1.49
C LYS A 44 5.09 -5.36 -1.33
N TYR A 45 4.35 -5.78 -2.34
CA TYR A 45 2.91 -5.61 -2.40
C TYR A 45 2.24 -6.97 -2.52
N GLN A 46 1.25 -7.24 -1.68
CA GLN A 46 0.41 -8.44 -1.76
C GLN A 46 -1.04 -8.04 -1.96
N PHE A 47 -1.72 -8.76 -2.84
CA PHE A 47 -3.17 -8.67 -3.00
C PHE A 47 -3.85 -9.62 -2.02
N LEU A 48 -4.83 -9.10 -1.29
CA LEU A 48 -5.58 -9.79 -0.26
C LEU A 48 -7.07 -9.80 -0.63
N ILE A 49 -7.73 -10.91 -0.33
CA ILE A 49 -9.19 -11.05 -0.35
C ILE A 49 -9.64 -11.34 1.08
N LYS A 50 -10.51 -10.51 1.65
CA LYS A 50 -11.02 -10.65 3.04
C LYS A 50 -9.87 -10.86 4.04
N HIS A 51 -8.84 -10.03 3.96
CA HIS A 51 -7.64 -10.09 4.80
C HIS A 51 -6.77 -11.35 4.64
N LYS A 52 -7.04 -12.22 3.66
CA LYS A 52 -6.22 -13.39 3.36
C LYS A 52 -5.30 -13.11 2.17
N PRO A 53 -3.96 -13.19 2.34
CA PRO A 53 -3.02 -13.05 1.23
C PRO A 53 -3.30 -14.07 0.14
N GLN A 54 -3.38 -13.59 -1.10
CA GLN A 54 -3.58 -14.45 -2.27
C GLN A 54 -2.26 -14.63 -3.02
N ARG A 55 -1.65 -13.52 -3.43
CA ARG A 55 -0.40 -13.51 -4.19
C ARG A 55 0.32 -12.17 -4.07
N GLN A 56 1.61 -12.19 -4.38
CA GLN A 56 2.38 -10.97 -4.60
C GLN A 56 1.94 -10.30 -5.92
N VAL A 57 1.94 -8.97 -5.93
CA VAL A 57 1.63 -8.14 -7.10
C VAL A 57 2.76 -7.17 -7.36
N SER A 58 3.00 -6.86 -8.63
CA SER A 58 3.94 -5.82 -9.04
C SER A 58 3.31 -4.43 -8.96
N PHE A 59 4.14 -3.38 -8.89
CA PHE A 59 3.65 -2.00 -8.93
C PHE A 59 2.94 -1.70 -10.26
N ASN A 60 3.41 -2.28 -11.36
CA ASN A 60 2.75 -2.16 -12.68
C ASN A 60 1.31 -2.71 -12.67
N GLU A 61 1.06 -3.84 -12.00
CA GLU A 61 -0.29 -4.36 -11.83
C GLU A 61 -1.16 -3.41 -10.99
N ILE A 62 -0.62 -2.83 -9.92
CA ILE A 62 -1.33 -1.82 -9.11
C ILE A 62 -1.68 -0.59 -9.96
N LEU A 63 -0.75 -0.14 -10.80
CA LEU A 63 -0.96 0.96 -11.76
C LEU A 63 -1.93 0.59 -12.89
N ASN A 64 -2.27 -0.69 -13.05
CA ASN A 64 -3.01 -1.24 -14.19
C ASN A 64 -2.36 -0.88 -15.55
N VAL A 65 -1.04 -1.01 -15.63
CA VAL A 65 -0.26 -0.81 -16.85
C VAL A 65 0.68 -1.97 -17.09
N LYS A 66 1.05 -2.22 -18.36
CA LYS A 66 2.09 -3.21 -18.69
C LYS A 66 3.50 -2.68 -18.40
N VAL A 67 3.70 -1.38 -18.58
CA VAL A 67 4.99 -0.69 -18.43
C VAL A 67 4.73 0.67 -17.80
N ASP A 68 5.47 1.01 -16.74
CA ASP A 68 5.40 2.31 -16.07
C ASP A 68 6.35 3.33 -16.74
N PHE A 69 5.91 3.87 -17.88
CA PHE A 69 6.69 4.88 -18.64
C PHE A 69 6.98 6.17 -17.87
N LEU A 70 6.23 6.44 -16.81
CA LEU A 70 6.37 7.67 -16.01
C LEU A 70 7.28 7.49 -14.78
N GLY A 71 7.85 6.30 -14.57
CA GLY A 71 8.75 6.03 -13.45
C GLY A 71 8.13 6.28 -12.07
N ARG A 72 6.80 6.14 -11.94
CA ARG A 72 6.07 6.35 -10.68
C ARG A 72 6.53 5.38 -9.61
N GLU A 73 6.88 4.14 -9.96
CA GLU A 73 7.44 3.19 -8.98
C GLU A 73 8.75 3.70 -8.38
N MET A 74 9.64 4.22 -9.23
CA MET A 74 10.93 4.77 -8.81
C MET A 74 10.76 5.97 -7.88
N ILE A 75 9.71 6.77 -8.11
CA ILE A 75 9.37 7.91 -7.25
C ILE A 75 8.71 7.44 -5.95
N ALA A 76 7.75 6.52 -6.00
CA ALA A 76 6.95 6.10 -4.85
C ALA A 76 7.71 5.19 -3.86
N SER A 77 8.56 4.29 -4.38
CA SER A 77 9.22 3.26 -3.57
C SER A 77 10.09 3.82 -2.43
N PRO A 78 10.90 4.88 -2.63
CA PRO A 78 11.64 5.53 -1.55
C PRO A 78 10.74 6.07 -0.43
N PHE A 79 9.59 6.65 -0.75
CA PHE A 79 8.65 7.18 0.25
C PHE A 79 8.03 6.06 1.08
N ILE A 80 7.63 4.98 0.42
CA ILE A 80 7.07 3.80 1.08
C ILE A 80 8.12 3.15 1.99
N ALA A 81 9.36 2.99 1.51
CA ALA A 81 10.46 2.46 2.30
C ALA A 81 10.77 3.34 3.53
N ASN A 82 10.80 4.67 3.35
CA ASN A 82 11.02 5.60 4.47
C ASN A 82 9.88 5.56 5.48
N THR A 83 8.63 5.42 5.03
CA THR A 83 7.46 5.24 5.90
C THR A 83 7.60 3.97 6.74
N ILE A 84 7.97 2.85 6.13
CA ILE A 84 8.21 1.58 6.85
C ILE A 84 9.31 1.76 7.90
N ARG A 85 10.44 2.39 7.55
CA ARG A 85 11.53 2.68 8.50
C ARG A 85 11.08 3.58 9.64
N ARG A 86 10.28 4.61 9.36
CA ARG A 86 9.76 5.51 10.39
C ARG A 86 8.83 4.78 11.35
N LEU A 87 7.89 4.00 10.81
CA LEU A 87 6.98 3.17 11.61
C LEU A 87 7.73 2.15 12.46
N SER A 88 8.78 1.52 11.93
CA SER A 88 9.64 0.60 12.67
C SER A 88 10.32 1.28 13.86
N LYS A 89 10.85 2.49 13.66
CA LYS A 89 11.45 3.29 14.75
C LYS A 89 10.42 3.71 15.79
N GLU A 90 9.26 4.22 15.37
CA GLU A 90 8.18 4.66 16.26
C GLU A 90 7.61 3.54 17.12
N ASN A 91 7.63 2.30 16.62
CA ASN A 91 7.08 1.12 17.30
C ASN A 91 8.16 0.22 17.91
N GLU A 92 9.43 0.67 17.89
CA GLU A 92 10.58 -0.09 18.40
C GLU A 92 10.63 -1.54 17.89
N CYS A 93 10.37 -1.74 16.60
CA CYS A 93 10.31 -3.06 15.97
C CYS A 93 11.18 -3.16 14.71
N SER A 94 11.37 -4.38 14.19
CA SER A 94 12.05 -4.59 12.91
C SER A 94 11.19 -4.07 11.76
N THR A 95 11.80 -3.60 10.66
CA THR A 95 11.05 -3.22 9.45
C THR A 95 10.31 -4.41 8.84
N LEU A 96 10.78 -5.65 9.05
CA LEU A 96 10.10 -6.87 8.64
C LEU A 96 8.77 -7.09 9.39
N ASP A 97 8.64 -6.51 10.57
CA ASP A 97 7.43 -6.63 11.38
C ASP A 97 6.37 -5.59 10.98
N VAL A 98 6.74 -4.56 10.21
CA VAL A 98 5.82 -3.50 9.80
C VAL A 98 5.01 -3.95 8.59
N ASN A 99 3.69 -3.86 8.73
CA ASN A 99 2.74 -4.18 7.67
C ASN A 99 1.74 -3.02 7.52
N VAL A 100 1.55 -2.53 6.31
CA VAL A 100 0.58 -1.46 6.01
C VAL A 100 -0.52 -2.02 5.13
N LEU A 101 -1.73 -2.11 5.67
CA LEU A 101 -2.91 -2.58 4.96
C LEU A 101 -3.65 -1.40 4.32
N ILE A 102 -3.85 -1.46 3.02
CA ILE A 102 -4.62 -0.48 2.24
C ILE A 102 -5.98 -1.08 1.87
N TYR A 103 -7.05 -0.34 2.12
CA TYR A 103 -8.41 -0.78 1.79
C TYR A 103 -9.34 0.39 1.49
N ALA A 104 -10.47 0.10 0.83
CA ALA A 104 -11.45 1.12 0.48
C ALA A 104 -12.15 1.70 1.72
N LYS A 105 -12.24 3.03 1.81
CA LYS A 105 -12.99 3.70 2.88
C LYS A 105 -14.49 3.48 2.77
N ASN A 106 -15.00 3.40 1.54
CA ASN A 106 -16.41 3.24 1.21
C ASN A 106 -16.58 2.36 -0.03
N SER A 107 -17.81 1.91 -0.31
CA SER A 107 -18.10 1.04 -1.47
C SER A 107 -17.76 1.67 -2.82
N ASN A 108 -17.88 2.99 -2.95
CA ASN A 108 -17.57 3.70 -4.19
C ASN A 108 -16.06 3.86 -4.42
N VAL A 109 -15.24 3.56 -3.40
CA VAL A 109 -13.79 3.70 -3.37
C VAL A 109 -13.36 5.09 -3.83
N ASP A 110 -13.99 6.11 -3.26
CA ASP A 110 -13.65 7.53 -3.48
C ASP A 110 -12.38 7.90 -2.69
N ASP A 111 -12.06 7.06 -1.71
CA ASP A 111 -10.97 7.22 -0.77
C ASP A 111 -10.49 5.85 -0.29
N VAL A 112 -9.22 5.80 0.12
CA VAL A 112 -8.61 4.60 0.69
C VAL A 112 -8.02 4.93 2.05
N LEU A 113 -8.08 3.97 2.96
CA LEU A 113 -7.51 4.04 4.29
C LEU A 113 -6.28 3.15 4.37
N MET A 114 -5.34 3.54 5.22
CA MET A 114 -4.16 2.75 5.52
C MET A 114 -4.12 2.47 7.02
N TYR A 115 -4.00 1.20 7.38
CA TYR A 115 -3.89 0.77 8.76
C TYR A 115 -2.58 0.01 8.97
N VAL A 116 -1.84 0.43 9.99
CA VAL A 116 -0.51 -0.11 10.30
C VAL A 116 -0.66 -1.24 11.32
N PHE A 117 0.05 -2.33 11.05
CA PHE A 117 0.25 -3.44 11.96
C PHE A 117 1.74 -3.60 12.27
N ASN A 118 2.02 -3.95 13.52
CA ASN A 118 3.29 -4.52 13.94
C ASN A 118 3.05 -6.02 14.16
N LYS A 119 3.64 -6.86 13.30
CA LYS A 119 3.28 -8.26 13.10
C LYS A 119 1.77 -8.37 12.85
N ASN A 120 1.05 -8.95 13.79
CA ASN A 120 -0.40 -9.14 13.73
C ASN A 120 -1.18 -8.17 14.64
N LYS A 121 -0.49 -7.24 15.30
CA LYS A 121 -1.11 -6.28 16.23
C LYS A 121 -1.36 -4.95 15.51
N GLY A 122 -2.64 -4.56 15.46
CA GLY A 122 -3.03 -3.24 14.96
C GLY A 122 -2.43 -2.12 15.79
N VAL A 123 -1.87 -1.11 15.12
CA VAL A 123 -1.20 0.03 15.74
C VAL A 123 -2.04 1.29 15.58
N LYS A 124 -2.15 1.79 14.35
CA LYS A 124 -2.81 3.08 14.06
C LYS A 124 -3.23 3.20 12.60
N PHE A 125 -4.14 4.13 12.34
CA PHE A 125 -4.39 4.64 10.99
C PHE A 125 -3.29 5.62 10.59
N ILE A 126 -2.93 5.59 9.32
CA ILE A 126 -2.10 6.61 8.66
C ILE A 126 -2.81 7.07 7.39
N ASP A 127 -2.49 8.26 6.93
CA ASP A 127 -2.99 8.82 5.67
C ASP A 127 -1.84 9.02 4.68
N PHE A 128 -2.17 9.53 3.49
CA PHE A 128 -1.17 9.84 2.48
C PHE A 128 -0.26 10.99 2.90
N GLU A 129 -0.72 11.92 3.74
CA GLU A 129 0.15 13.00 4.23
C GLU A 129 1.29 12.40 5.06
N TYR A 130 0.98 11.48 5.97
CA TYR A 130 1.98 10.71 6.68
C TYR A 130 2.90 9.96 5.70
N LEU A 131 2.38 9.22 4.73
CA LEU A 131 3.20 8.43 3.79
C LEU A 131 4.25 9.28 3.03
N PHE A 132 3.92 10.54 2.76
CA PHE A 132 4.78 11.48 2.04
C PHE A 132 5.45 12.53 2.94
N GLU A 133 5.27 12.44 4.26
CA GLU A 133 5.88 13.37 5.23
C GLU A 133 7.41 13.23 5.24
N GLY A 134 8.11 14.36 5.10
CA GLY A 134 9.57 14.41 4.95
C GLY A 134 10.07 14.86 3.57
N MET A 135 9.18 15.43 2.73
CA MET A 135 9.55 16.27 1.58
C MET A 135 9.94 17.69 2.02
#